data_AF-A0A1E5UI63-F1
#
_entry.id   AF-A0A1E5UI63-F1
#
_cell.length_a   1.000
_cell.length_b   1.000
_cell.length_c   1.000
_cell.angle_alpha   90.00
_cell.angle_beta   90.00
_cell.angle_gamma   90.00
#
_symmetry.space_group_name_H-M   'P 1'
#
loop_
_entity.id
_entity.type
_entity.pdbx_description
1 polymer ?
#
loop_
_entity_poly.entity_id
_entity_poly.type
_entity_poly.pdbx_seq_one_letter_code
_entity_poly.pdbx_strand_id
1 'polypeptide(L)'
;MLPMFADQGPNARLMAVRKVGLQVARDEDDGSFDHHGIVSAVRTVMVEEGTRRVFVTNALKMHEIVADEELHERYLDEFIHQLRSFTIDGSLSTAAALTCS
;
A
#
# COMPACT_ATOMS: atom_id res chain seq x y z
N MET A 1 11.53 3.04 -8.72
CA MET A 1 10.69 3.80 -7.78
C MET A 1 11.48 4.99 -7.29
N LEU A 2 10.86 6.17 -7.33
CA LEU A 2 11.46 7.46 -6.96
C LEU A 2 10.70 7.99 -5.74
N PRO A 3 10.97 7.48 -4.52
CA PRO A 3 10.28 7.97 -3.34
C PRO A 3 10.74 9.39 -3.07
N MET A 4 9.84 10.36 -3.09
CA MET A 4 10.14 11.79 -2.95
C MET A 4 9.99 12.25 -1.50
N PHE A 5 8.85 11.97 -0.87
CA PHE A 5 8.50 12.49 0.47
C PHE A 5 7.60 11.53 1.25
N ALA A 6 7.49 11.78 2.56
CA ALA A 6 6.60 11.08 3.49
C ALA A 6 6.81 9.55 3.54
N ASP A 7 5.72 8.79 3.47
CA ASP A 7 5.69 7.32 3.58
C ASP A 7 6.23 6.62 2.32
N GLN A 8 6.50 7.36 1.24
CA GLN A 8 7.00 6.79 -0.01
C GLN A 8 8.34 6.08 0.17
N GLY A 9 9.21 6.56 1.06
CA GLY A 9 10.50 5.91 1.36
C GLY A 9 10.31 4.49 1.92
N PRO A 10 9.63 4.35 3.07
CA PRO A 10 9.24 3.05 3.62
C PRO A 10 8.48 2.16 2.63
N ASN A 11 7.50 2.71 1.91
CA ASN A 11 6.70 1.94 0.95
C ASN A 11 7.54 1.44 -0.23
N ALA A 12 8.43 2.26 -0.79
CA ALA A 12 9.34 1.85 -1.86
C ALA A 12 10.31 0.75 -1.40
N ARG A 13 10.82 0.84 -0.17
CA ARG A 13 11.67 -0.22 0.40
C ARG A 13 10.90 -1.54 0.52
N LEU A 14 9.66 -1.50 1.03
CA LEU A 14 8.82 -2.70 1.13
C LEU A 14 8.53 -3.31 -0.25
N MET A 15 8.20 -2.48 -1.25
CA MET A 15 7.95 -2.94 -2.62
C MET A 15 9.21 -3.52 -3.27
N ALA A 16 10.39 -3.00 -2.94
CA ALA A 16 11.68 -3.54 -3.39
C ALA A 16 11.99 -4.91 -2.76
N VAL A 17 11.73 -5.08 -1.46
CA VAL A 17 11.84 -6.38 -0.77
C VAL A 17 10.94 -7.43 -1.40
N ARG A 18 9.72 -7.04 -1.78
CA ARG A 18 8.77 -7.90 -2.50
C ARG A 18 9.11 -8.10 -3.98
N LYS A 19 10.17 -7.46 -4.47
CA LYS A 19 10.58 -7.44 -5.89
C LYS A 19 9.41 -7.06 -6.81
N VAL A 20 8.58 -6.10 -6.41
CA VAL A 20 7.53 -5.50 -7.26
C VAL A 20 8.12 -4.36 -8.09
N GLY A 21 9.21 -3.76 -7.63
CA GLY A 21 10.02 -2.81 -8.37
C GLY A 21 11.39 -2.64 -7.75
N LEU A 22 12.19 -1.74 -8.32
CA LEU A 22 13.51 -1.39 -7.81
C LEU A 22 13.50 0.05 -7.31
N GLN A 23 14.04 0.30 -6.11
CA GLN A 23 14.25 1.66 -5.62
C GLN A 23 15.51 2.24 -6.24
N VAL A 24 15.43 3.47 -6.76
CA VAL A 24 16.61 4.17 -7.26
C VAL A 24 17.47 4.61 -6.07
N ALA A 25 18.77 4.33 -6.13
CA ALA A 25 19.71 4.81 -5.13
C ALA A 25 19.70 6.35 -5.09
N ARG A 26 19.80 6.91 -3.89
CA ARG A 26 19.99 8.33 -3.68
C ARG A 26 21.41 8.57 -3.21
N ASP A 27 21.91 9.73 -3.54
CA ASP A 27 23.14 10.24 -2.95
C ASP A 27 22.97 10.37 -1.42
N GLU A 28 23.96 9.94 -0.64
CA GLU A 28 23.88 9.93 0.82
C GLU A 28 24.15 11.32 1.44
N ASP A 29 24.83 12.20 0.71
CA ASP A 29 25.23 13.53 1.18
C ASP A 29 24.12 14.56 0.95
N ASP A 30 23.52 14.59 -0.25
CA ASP A 30 22.48 15.58 -0.61
C ASP A 30 21.08 14.97 -0.86
N GLY A 31 20.98 13.64 -0.84
CA GLY A 31 19.71 12.94 -1.04
C GLY A 31 19.19 12.98 -2.48
N SER A 32 19.95 13.51 -3.44
CA SER A 32 19.53 13.66 -4.84
C SER A 32 19.52 12.32 -5.60
N PHE A 33 18.87 12.32 -6.75
CA PHE A 33 18.93 11.20 -7.68
C PHE A 33 19.95 11.49 -8.78
N ASP A 34 20.86 10.54 -9.00
CA ASP A 34 21.77 10.57 -10.12
C ASP A 34 21.16 9.93 -11.38
N HIS A 35 21.50 10.49 -12.55
CA HIS A 35 21.03 10.00 -13.85
C HIS A 35 21.51 8.56 -14.13
N HIS A 36 22.74 8.19 -13.79
CA HIS A 36 23.20 6.81 -13.96
C HIS A 36 22.41 5.84 -13.07
N GLY A 37 22.10 6.22 -11.83
CA GLY A 37 21.24 5.46 -10.93
C GLY A 37 19.85 5.21 -11.52
N ILE A 38 19.23 6.24 -12.12
CA ILE A 38 17.92 6.12 -12.79
C ILE A 38 18.02 5.18 -14.01
N VAL A 39 19.00 5.39 -14.89
CA VAL A 39 19.19 4.58 -16.10
C VAL A 39 19.42 3.11 -15.76
N SER A 40 20.27 2.84 -14.76
CA SER A 40 20.55 1.49 -14.27
C SER A 40 19.27 0.82 -13.76
N ALA A 41 18.47 1.53 -12.97
CA ALA A 41 17.23 0.99 -12.44
C ALA A 41 16.21 0.66 -13.55
N VAL A 42 16.07 1.53 -14.55
CA VAL A 42 15.18 1.29 -15.70
C VAL A 42 15.65 0.09 -16.51
N ARG A 43 16.95 -0.02 -16.80
CA ARG A 43 17.53 -1.16 -17.52
C ARG A 43 17.29 -2.48 -16.80
N THR A 44 17.52 -2.50 -15.49
CA THR A 44 17.33 -3.68 -14.64
C THR A 44 15.87 -4.17 -14.66
N VAL A 45 14.92 -3.25 -14.60
CA VAL A 45 13.49 -3.61 -14.52
C VAL A 45 12.90 -3.93 -15.91
N MET A 46 13.36 -3.26 -16.97
CA MET A 46 12.69 -3.30 -18.28
C MET A 46 13.45 -4.08 -19.36
N VAL A 47 14.77 -4.22 -19.26
CA VAL A 47 15.61 -4.77 -20.33
C VAL A 47 16.18 -6.13 -19.95
N GLU A 48 16.69 -6.27 -18.73
CA GLU A 48 17.31 -7.51 -18.26
C GLU A 48 16.23 -8.58 -18.06
N GLU A 49 16.14 -9.56 -18.97
CA GLU A 49 14.99 -10.49 -19.04
C GLU A 49 14.77 -11.28 -17.74
N GLY A 50 15.85 -11.75 -17.12
CA GLY A 50 15.79 -12.54 -15.89
C GLY A 50 15.20 -11.74 -14.72
N THR A 51 15.65 -10.51 -14.52
CA THR A 51 15.14 -9.62 -13.47
C THR A 51 13.75 -9.08 -13.82
N ARG A 52 13.53 -8.67 -15.08
CA ARG A 52 12.23 -8.20 -15.58
C ARG A 52 11.11 -9.19 -15.31
N ARG A 53 11.32 -10.48 -15.62
CA ARG A 53 10.29 -11.50 -15.43
C ARG A 53 9.87 -11.58 -13.96
N VAL A 54 10.82 -11.51 -13.03
CA VAL A 54 10.54 -11.53 -11.58
C VAL A 54 9.69 -10.32 -11.18
N PHE A 55 10.08 -9.11 -11.61
CA PHE A 55 9.34 -7.89 -11.29
C PHE A 55 7.91 -7.92 -11.84
N VAL A 56 7.73 -8.31 -13.11
CA VAL A 56 6.41 -8.39 -13.74
C VAL A 56 5.52 -9.42 -13.04
N THR A 57 6.02 -10.62 -12.77
CA THR A 57 5.24 -11.66 -12.07
C THR A 57 4.82 -11.21 -10.68
N ASN A 58 5.71 -10.57 -9.92
CA ASN A 58 5.38 -10.11 -8.57
C ASN A 58 4.45 -8.90 -8.58
N ALA A 59 4.59 -8.00 -9.56
CA ALA A 59 3.67 -6.89 -9.74
C ALA A 59 2.25 -7.37 -10.07
N LEU A 60 2.09 -8.39 -10.92
CA LEU A 60 0.79 -8.99 -11.22
C LEU A 60 0.16 -9.64 -9.98
N LYS A 61 0.92 -10.39 -9.18
CA LYS A 61 0.42 -10.95 -7.91
C LYS A 61 0.01 -9.88 -6.92
N MET A 62 0.76 -8.77 -6.85
CA MET A 62 0.39 -7.64 -6.00
C MET A 62 -0.89 -6.97 -6.52
N HIS A 63 -1.02 -6.85 -7.84
CA HIS A 63 -2.20 -6.28 -8.48
C HIS A 63 -3.46 -7.08 -8.17
N GLU A 64 -3.41 -8.42 -8.15
CA GLU A 64 -4.56 -9.26 -7.77
C GLU A 64 -5.12 -8.90 -6.38
N ILE A 65 -4.26 -8.52 -5.43
CA ILE A 65 -4.70 -8.13 -4.08
C ILE A 65 -5.24 -6.70 -4.07
N VAL A 66 -4.55 -5.78 -4.76
CA VAL A 66 -4.89 -4.36 -4.73
C VAL A 66 -6.17 -4.07 -5.53
N ALA A 67 -6.40 -4.81 -6.62
CA ALA A 67 -7.55 -4.63 -7.52
C ALA A 67 -8.79 -5.44 -7.11
N ASP A 68 -8.76 -6.16 -5.99
CA ASP A 68 -9.91 -6.93 -5.48
C ASP A 68 -10.93 -6.00 -4.80
N GLU A 69 -11.66 -5.24 -5.63
CA GLU A 69 -12.68 -4.28 -5.18
C GLU A 69 -13.78 -4.94 -4.35
N GLU A 70 -14.23 -6.15 -4.74
CA GLU A 70 -15.27 -6.89 -4.00
C GLU A 70 -14.82 -7.22 -2.56
N LEU A 71 -13.58 -7.65 -2.37
CA LEU A 71 -13.03 -7.90 -1.05
C LEU A 71 -12.95 -6.62 -0.21
N HIS A 72 -12.47 -5.53 -0.81
CA HIS A 72 -12.33 -4.25 -0.12
C HIS A 72 -13.70 -3.66 0.26
N GLU A 73 -14.69 -3.76 -0.61
CA GLU A 73 -16.07 -3.35 -0.32
C GLU A 73 -16.66 -4.14 0.84
N ARG A 74 -16.49 -5.46 0.85
CA ARG A 74 -16.95 -6.31 1.97
C ARG A 74 -16.32 -5.92 3.31
N TYR A 75 -15.03 -5.61 3.32
CA TYR A 75 -14.37 -5.13 4.54
C TYR A 75 -14.95 -3.80 5.03
N LEU A 76 -15.24 -2.87 4.12
CA LEU A 76 -15.86 -1.61 4.46
C LEU A 76 -17.29 -1.80 4.98
N ASP A 77 -18.07 -2.66 4.34
CA ASP A 77 -19.45 -2.95 4.75
C ASP A 77 -19.49 -3.58 6.15
N GLU A 78 -18.62 -4.55 6.44
CA GLU A 78 -18.53 -5.17 7.76
C GLU A 78 -18.11 -4.13 8.82
N PHE A 79 -17.13 -3.29 8.50
CA PHE A 79 -16.69 -2.22 9.40
C PHE A 79 -17.82 -1.22 9.69
N ILE A 80 -18.55 -0.78 8.65
CA ILE A 80 -19.70 0.12 8.80
C ILE A 80 -20.82 -0.55 9.62
N HIS A 81 -21.08 -1.84 9.39
CA HIS A 81 -22.07 -2.59 10.15
C HIS A 81 -21.75 -2.59 11.65
N GLN A 82 -20.48 -2.86 12.00
CA GLN A 82 -20.03 -2.81 13.39
C GLN A 82 -20.24 -1.41 13.99
N LEU A 83 -19.82 -0.34 13.31
CA LEU A 83 -20.01 1.03 13.81
C LEU A 83 -21.48 1.39 14.05
N ARG A 84 -22.38 0.94 13.16
CA ARG A 84 -23.82 1.15 13.32
C ARG A 84 -24.37 0.38 14.51
N SER A 85 -23.97 -0.88 14.70
CA SER A 85 -24.41 -1.68 15.85
C SER A 85 -24.00 -1.03 17.17
N PHE A 86 -22.75 -0.57 17.30
CA PHE A 86 -22.28 0.16 18.48
C PHE A 86 -23.08 1.43 18.76
N THR A 87 -23.47 2.15 17.71
CA THR A 87 -24.27 3.39 17.86
C THR A 87 -25.69 3.08 18.33
N ILE A 88 -26.31 2.02 17.79
CA ILE A 88 -27.65 1.57 18.17
C ILE A 88 -27.63 1.07 19.62
N ASP A 89 -26.65 0.25 20.00
CA ASP A 89 -26.49 -0.25 21.37
C ASP A 89 -26.25 0.89 22.37
N GLY A 90 -25.45 1.90 22.00
CA GLY A 90 -25.25 3.10 22.82
C GLY A 90 -26.52 3.94 22.98
N SER A 91 -27.33 4.06 21.92
CA SER A 91 -28.62 4.76 21.96
C SER A 91 -29.69 4.01 22.79
N LEU A 92 -29.73 2.68 22.70
CA LEU A 92 -30.60 1.84 23.53
C LEU A 92 -30.18 1.90 24.99
N SER A 93 -28.88 1.88 25.28
CA SER A 93 -28.35 1.99 26.63
C SER A 93 -28.62 3.36 27.26
N THR A 94 -28.56 4.45 26.48
CA THR A 94 -28.89 5.80 26.97
C THR A 94 -30.39 6.00 27.15
N ALA A 95 -31.22 5.47 26.25
CA ALA A 95 -32.67 5.47 26.40
C ALA A 95 -33.12 4.66 27.63
N ALA A 96 -32.49 3.51 27.90
CA ALA A 96 -32.78 2.70 29.09
C ALA A 96 -32.38 3.40 30.41
N ALA A 97 -31.30 4.19 30.41
CA ALA A 97 -30.90 4.96 31.58
C ALA A 97 -31.89 6.12 31.90
N LEU A 98 -32.48 6.74 30.87
CA LEU A 98 -33.46 7.81 31.01
C LEU A 98 -34.84 7.34 31.47
N THR A 99 -35.20 6.08 31.21
CA THR A 99 -36.50 5.50 31.64
C THR A 99 -36.48 4.91 33.05
N CYS A 100 -35.29 4.72 33.65
CA CYS A 100 -35.11 4.25 35.03
C CYS A 100 -34.88 5.37 36.07
N SER A 101 -35.00 6.64 35.68
CA SER A 101 -34.92 7.81 36.58
C SER A 101 -36.30 8.41 36.81
#